data_AF-A0AAF1BB27-F1
#
_entry.id   AF-A0AAF1BB27-F1
#
_cell.length_a   1.000
_cell.length_b   1.000
_cell.length_c   1.000
_cell.angle_alpha   90.00
_cell.angle_beta   90.00
_cell.angle_gamma   90.00
#
_symmetry.space_group_name_H-M   'P 1'
#
loop_
_entity.id
_entity.type
_entity.pdbx_description
1 polymer ?
#
loop_
_entity_poly.entity_id
_entity_poly.type
_entity_poly.pdbx_seq_one_letter_code
_entity_poly.pdbx_strand_id
1 'polypeptide(L)'
;MAKNGVAVGIDLGTTYSCVGVWQHDRVEIIANDQGNRTTPSSVAFTDSERFIGDAAKNQAALNSVNTVFDAKRLIGRRFSDSTVQRDMKLWPFKVVDDSGDKPKIVVNYKGVEKQFSPEELSSMVIRNAVVTVPAHFNDSQRQATKDAARIAGLDVLRILVEPTAAAVAYGLEHKLTSSPTAQKLVLIFDLGGGTFDVSLLTIRKDNIEVQATAGNTHLGGEDFDNR
;
A
#
# COMPACT_ATOMS: atom_id res chain seq x y z
N MET A 1 -25.40 -15.36 -9.45
CA MET A 1 -24.25 -16.11 -9.99
C MET A 1 -23.00 -15.32 -9.65
N ALA A 2 -22.14 -15.84 -8.76
CA ALA A 2 -20.84 -15.21 -8.49
C ALA A 2 -20.00 -15.29 -9.78
N LYS A 3 -19.47 -14.16 -10.25
CA LYS A 3 -18.51 -14.18 -11.36
C LYS A 3 -17.32 -15.03 -10.94
N ASN A 4 -16.90 -15.98 -11.78
CA ASN A 4 -15.65 -16.74 -11.66
C ASN A 4 -14.43 -15.79 -11.77
N GLY A 5 -14.23 -14.94 -10.77
CA GLY A 5 -13.07 -14.07 -10.66
C GLY A 5 -11.97 -14.80 -9.88
N VAL A 6 -10.75 -14.80 -10.43
CA VAL A 6 -9.58 -15.21 -9.64
C VAL A 6 -9.30 -14.12 -8.61
N ALA A 7 -9.26 -14.49 -7.33
CA ALA A 7 -8.87 -13.56 -6.27
C ALA A 7 -7.36 -13.30 -6.35
N VAL A 8 -6.96 -12.03 -6.29
CA VAL A 8 -5.54 -11.64 -6.16
C VAL A 8 -5.25 -11.11 -4.75
N GLY A 9 -4.00 -11.25 -4.31
CA GLY A 9 -3.46 -10.56 -3.14
C GLY A 9 -2.70 -9.33 -3.59
N ILE A 10 -2.99 -8.18 -3.01
CA ILE A 10 -2.30 -6.92 -3.32
C ILE A 10 -1.60 -6.42 -2.06
N ASP A 11 -0.29 -6.28 -2.19
CA ASP A 11 0.50 -5.47 -1.29
C ASP A 11 0.56 -4.04 -1.81
N LEU A 12 -0.15 -3.14 -1.14
CA LEU A 12 -0.18 -1.72 -1.47
C LEU A 12 0.86 -1.00 -0.62
N GLY A 13 2.14 -1.07 -1.00
CA GLY A 13 3.22 -0.42 -0.27
C GLY A 13 3.32 1.08 -0.54
N THR A 14 4.08 1.78 0.31
CA THR A 14 4.28 3.25 0.23
C THR A 14 4.93 3.64 -1.08
N THR A 15 6.03 2.99 -1.44
CA THR A 15 6.84 3.32 -2.62
C THR A 15 6.57 2.38 -3.80
N TYR A 16 6.27 1.11 -3.53
CA TYR A 16 5.95 0.10 -4.54
C TYR A 16 4.78 -0.75 -4.08
N SER A 17 4.03 -1.25 -5.05
CA SER A 17 2.96 -2.22 -4.86
C SER A 17 3.31 -3.55 -5.57
N CYS A 18 2.78 -4.65 -5.06
CA CYS A 18 2.96 -5.99 -5.60
C CYS A 18 1.61 -6.70 -5.72
N VAL A 19 1.44 -7.53 -6.76
CA VAL A 19 0.23 -8.34 -6.96
C VAL A 19 0.62 -9.80 -7.10
N GLY A 20 0.05 -10.63 -6.24
CA GLY A 20 0.18 -12.08 -6.27
C GLY A 20 -1.14 -12.76 -6.57
N VAL A 21 -1.09 -13.92 -7.21
CA VAL A 21 -2.25 -14.76 -7.44
C VAL A 21 -1.95 -16.19 -7.01
N TRP A 22 -2.93 -16.87 -6.41
CA TRP A 22 -2.83 -18.30 -6.14
C TRP A 22 -3.41 -19.09 -7.31
N GLN A 23 -2.55 -19.76 -8.08
CA GLN A 23 -2.94 -20.63 -9.19
C GLN A 23 -2.01 -21.84 -9.24
N HIS A 24 -2.50 -22.98 -9.72
CA HIS A 24 -1.71 -24.21 -9.85
C HIS A 24 -1.01 -24.63 -8.53
N ASP A 25 -1.72 -24.49 -7.40
CA ASP A 25 -1.23 -24.80 -6.04
C ASP A 25 0.06 -24.07 -5.63
N ARG A 26 0.30 -22.89 -6.19
CA ARG A 26 1.40 -22.01 -5.81
C ARG A 26 1.01 -20.54 -5.88
N VAL A 27 1.80 -19.71 -5.20
CA VAL A 27 1.77 -18.26 -5.38
C VAL A 27 2.57 -17.89 -6.62
N GLU A 28 1.95 -17.12 -7.52
CA GLU A 28 2.62 -16.49 -8.66
C GLU A 28 2.56 -14.97 -8.50
N ILE A 29 3.72 -14.31 -8.55
CA ILE A 29 3.80 -12.85 -8.58
C ILE A 29 3.62 -12.38 -10.01
N ILE A 30 2.64 -11.50 -10.23
CA ILE A 30 2.28 -10.99 -11.55
C ILE A 30 3.27 -9.87 -11.92
N ALA A 31 3.97 -10.03 -13.04
CA ALA A 31 4.79 -8.97 -13.59
C ALA A 31 3.92 -7.90 -14.28
N ASN A 32 4.33 -6.64 -14.20
CA ASN A 32 3.71 -5.55 -14.95
C ASN A 32 4.09 -5.60 -16.45
N ASP A 33 3.58 -4.64 -17.22
CA ASP A 33 3.81 -4.54 -18.66
C ASP A 33 5.28 -4.33 -19.05
N GLN A 34 6.13 -3.90 -18.11
CA GLN A 34 7.59 -3.79 -18.27
C GLN A 34 8.36 -5.03 -17.79
N GLY A 35 7.67 -6.04 -17.27
CA GLY A 35 8.28 -7.26 -16.74
C GLY A 35 8.72 -7.16 -15.27
N ASN A 36 8.45 -6.05 -14.59
CA ASN A 36 8.80 -5.85 -13.17
C ASN A 36 7.77 -6.54 -12.27
N ARG A 37 8.23 -7.19 -11.20
CA ARG A 37 7.35 -7.87 -10.22
C ARG A 37 6.76 -6.96 -9.15
N THR A 38 7.23 -5.72 -9.10
CA THR A 38 6.67 -4.65 -8.28
C THR A 38 6.44 -3.45 -9.18
N THR A 39 5.43 -2.64 -8.87
CA THR A 39 5.08 -1.43 -9.63
C THR A 39 5.17 -0.23 -8.70
N PRO A 40 5.84 0.87 -9.08
CA PRO A 40 5.86 2.08 -8.27
C PRO A 40 4.46 2.55 -7.86
N SER A 41 4.28 2.91 -6.60
CA SER A 41 3.03 3.47 -6.07
C SER A 41 2.94 4.96 -6.42
N SER A 42 3.01 5.27 -7.71
CA SER A 42 3.07 6.63 -8.25
C SER A 42 2.02 6.86 -9.32
N VAL A 43 1.42 8.06 -9.30
CA VAL A 43 0.44 8.50 -10.29
C VAL A 43 0.82 9.89 -10.76
N ALA A 44 0.94 10.08 -12.07
CA ALA A 44 1.28 11.35 -12.66
C ALA A 44 0.22 11.83 -13.64
N PHE A 45 -0.07 13.13 -13.58
CA PHE A 45 -1.11 13.77 -14.36
C PHE A 45 -0.49 14.71 -15.39
N THR A 46 -0.99 14.66 -16.62
CA THR A 46 -0.56 15.51 -17.73
C THR A 46 -1.75 16.16 -18.43
N ASP A 47 -1.52 16.96 -19.46
CA ASP A 47 -2.60 17.59 -20.22
C ASP A 47 -3.41 16.60 -21.07
N SER A 48 -2.83 15.45 -21.43
CA SER A 48 -3.48 14.44 -22.26
C SER A 48 -3.99 13.26 -21.45
N GLU A 49 -3.16 12.74 -20.55
CA GLU A 49 -3.38 11.44 -19.92
C GLU A 49 -2.82 11.33 -18.51
N ARG A 50 -3.13 10.20 -17.87
CA ARG A 50 -2.67 9.85 -16.54
C ARG A 50 -1.75 8.64 -16.63
N PHE A 51 -0.53 8.79 -16.13
CA PHE A 51 0.44 7.71 -16.02
C PHE A 51 0.41 7.10 -14.63
N ILE A 52 0.66 5.81 -14.53
CA ILE A 52 0.69 5.04 -13.28
C ILE A 52 1.94 4.16 -13.29
N GLY A 53 2.55 3.92 -12.13
CA GLY A 53 3.67 3.01 -12.00
C GLY A 53 4.96 3.55 -12.59
N ASP A 54 5.69 2.70 -13.31
CA ASP A 54 6.99 3.03 -13.90
C ASP A 54 6.90 4.24 -14.83
N ALA A 55 5.84 4.34 -15.63
CA ALA A 55 5.61 5.49 -16.51
C ALA A 55 5.46 6.81 -15.74
N ALA A 56 4.78 6.80 -14.58
CA ALA A 56 4.67 7.97 -13.73
C ALA A 56 6.01 8.34 -13.09
N LYS A 57 6.72 7.34 -12.56
CA LYS A 57 8.01 7.52 -11.90
C LYS A 57 9.08 8.08 -12.87
N ASN A 58 9.13 7.59 -14.10
CA ASN A 58 10.15 7.99 -15.08
C ASN A 58 10.07 9.47 -15.46
N GLN A 59 8.89 10.08 -15.38
CA GLN A 59 8.71 11.51 -15.69
C GLN A 59 8.73 12.42 -14.46
N ALA A 60 8.92 11.88 -13.25
CA ALA A 60 8.86 12.67 -12.01
C ALA A 60 9.84 13.86 -11.99
N ALA A 61 11.00 13.73 -12.64
CA ALA A 61 11.97 14.83 -12.76
C ALA A 61 11.49 15.98 -13.66
N LEU A 62 10.66 15.69 -14.66
CA LEU A 62 10.14 16.67 -15.63
C LEU A 62 8.78 17.25 -15.21
N ASN A 63 8.00 16.48 -14.46
CA ASN A 63 6.63 16.81 -14.05
C ASN A 63 6.43 16.57 -12.54
N SER A 64 7.33 17.09 -11.71
CA SER A 64 7.38 16.79 -10.28
C SER A 64 6.11 17.24 -9.54
N VAL A 65 5.58 18.41 -9.86
CA VAL A 65 4.41 19.00 -9.18
C VAL A 65 3.10 18.25 -9.44
N ASN A 66 3.00 17.49 -10.53
CA ASN A 66 1.82 16.68 -10.87
C ASN A 66 2.11 15.17 -10.81
N THR A 67 3.26 14.77 -10.30
CA THR A 67 3.61 13.37 -10.06
C THR A 67 3.51 13.08 -8.57
N VAL A 68 2.46 12.35 -8.20
CA VAL A 68 2.15 12.05 -6.80
C VAL A 68 2.70 10.68 -6.44
N PHE A 69 3.35 10.63 -5.28
CA PHE A 69 3.88 9.44 -4.62
C PHE A 69 3.59 9.57 -3.11
N ASP A 70 3.88 8.54 -2.32
CA ASP A 70 3.66 8.49 -0.86
C ASP A 70 2.22 8.74 -0.41
N ALA A 71 1.23 8.59 -1.28
CA ALA A 71 -0.17 8.80 -0.94
C ALA A 71 -0.59 7.95 0.29
N LYS A 72 0.03 6.76 0.48
CA LYS A 72 -0.19 5.89 1.65
C LYS A 72 0.13 6.58 2.99
N ARG A 73 1.09 7.52 3.03
CA ARG A 73 1.42 8.30 4.23
C ARG A 73 0.28 9.25 4.64
N LEU A 74 -0.56 9.67 3.69
CA LEU A 74 -1.69 10.58 3.93
C LEU A 74 -3.04 9.88 4.20
N ILE A 75 -3.18 8.61 3.83
CA ILE A 75 -4.44 7.86 3.97
C ILE A 75 -4.94 7.90 5.42
N GLY A 76 -6.21 8.26 5.61
CA GLY A 76 -6.92 8.25 6.90
C GLY A 76 -6.39 9.23 7.96
N ARG A 77 -5.46 10.12 7.60
CA ARG A 77 -4.91 11.18 8.47
C ARG A 77 -5.68 12.49 8.34
N ARG A 78 -5.47 13.37 9.32
CA ARG A 78 -5.95 14.76 9.25
C ARG A 78 -4.93 15.66 8.58
N PHE A 79 -5.40 16.71 7.92
CA PHE A 79 -4.50 17.71 7.32
C PHE A 79 -3.64 18.36 8.40
N SER A 80 -4.22 18.63 9.57
CA SER A 80 -3.57 19.24 10.73
C SER A 80 -2.56 18.33 11.46
N ASP A 81 -2.47 17.04 11.13
CA ASP A 81 -1.54 16.12 11.79
C ASP A 81 -0.09 16.60 11.61
N SER A 82 0.68 16.62 12.71
CA SER A 82 2.08 17.11 12.70
C SER A 82 2.99 16.34 11.74
N THR A 83 2.70 15.05 11.55
CA THR A 83 3.39 14.18 10.59
C THR A 83 3.10 14.61 9.15
N VAL A 84 1.83 14.85 8.81
CA VAL A 84 1.41 15.38 7.51
C VAL A 84 2.07 16.74 7.23
N GLN A 85 2.03 17.66 8.20
CA GLN A 85 2.64 18.99 8.07
C GLN A 85 4.17 18.95 7.86
N ARG A 86 4.84 17.92 8.38
CA ARG A 86 6.27 17.70 8.16
C ARG A 86 6.53 17.12 6.77
N ASP A 87 5.81 16.07 6.41
CA ASP A 87 5.99 15.35 5.14
C ASP A 87 5.68 16.24 3.93
N MET A 88 4.68 17.12 4.04
CA MET A 88 4.34 18.12 3.01
C MET A 88 5.50 19.04 2.59
N LYS A 89 6.52 19.20 3.45
CA LYS A 89 7.70 20.03 3.14
C LYS A 89 8.70 19.31 2.23
N LEU A 90 8.57 17.99 2.10
CA LEU A 90 9.45 17.14 1.30
C LEU A 90 8.87 16.85 -0.08
N TRP A 91 7.57 17.07 -0.27
CA TRP A 91 6.89 16.77 -1.52
C TRP A 91 6.89 17.96 -2.50
N PRO A 92 7.05 17.69 -3.81
CA PRO A 92 6.97 18.72 -4.84
C PRO A 92 5.51 19.10 -5.19
N PHE A 93 4.55 18.24 -4.87
CA PHE A 93 3.13 18.47 -5.12
C PHE A 93 2.45 19.15 -3.93
N LYS A 94 1.38 19.90 -4.22
CA LYS A 94 0.65 20.67 -3.20
C LYS A 94 -0.39 19.79 -2.52
N VAL A 95 -0.46 19.89 -1.19
CA VAL A 95 -1.54 19.30 -0.37
C VAL A 95 -2.33 20.42 0.30
N VAL A 96 -3.66 20.33 0.28
CA VAL A 96 -4.59 21.30 0.85
C VAL A 96 -5.58 20.64 1.79
N ASP A 97 -6.20 21.42 2.66
CA ASP A 97 -7.36 21.01 3.46
C ASP A 97 -8.62 21.08 2.59
N ASP A 98 -9.50 20.07 2.67
CA ASP A 98 -10.82 20.08 2.04
C ASP A 98 -11.89 20.87 2.82
N SER A 99 -11.47 21.66 3.82
CA SER A 99 -12.31 22.39 4.79
C SER A 99 -12.94 21.52 5.88
N GLY A 100 -12.60 20.23 5.91
CA GLY A 100 -12.98 19.25 6.92
C GLY A 100 -11.80 18.65 7.67
N ASP A 101 -10.62 19.28 7.60
CA ASP A 101 -9.35 18.77 8.12
C ASP A 101 -8.91 17.47 7.45
N LYS A 102 -9.31 17.24 6.20
CA LYS A 102 -8.88 16.08 5.40
C LYS A 102 -7.91 16.53 4.29
N PRO A 103 -6.73 15.89 4.15
CA PRO A 103 -5.76 16.27 3.14
C PRO A 103 -6.24 15.89 1.73
N LYS A 104 -6.07 16.81 0.78
CA LYS A 104 -6.31 16.65 -0.67
C LYS A 104 -5.06 17.04 -1.44
N ILE A 105 -4.65 16.22 -2.40
CA ILE A 105 -3.51 16.49 -3.29
C ILE A 105 -4.00 17.27 -4.50
N VAL A 106 -3.35 18.39 -4.80
CA VAL A 106 -3.67 19.27 -5.92
C VAL A 106 -2.73 18.97 -7.10
N VAL A 107 -3.32 18.74 -8.27
CA VAL A 107 -2.58 18.49 -9.53
C VAL A 107 -3.27 19.23 -10.67
N ASN A 108 -2.50 19.58 -11.71
CA ASN A 108 -3.07 19.99 -12.99
C ASN A 108 -3.28 18.75 -13.86
N TYR A 109 -4.52 18.53 -14.30
CA TYR A 109 -4.87 17.44 -15.20
C TYR A 109 -5.78 17.96 -16.31
N LYS A 110 -5.31 17.83 -17.56
CA LYS A 110 -6.00 18.36 -18.75
C LYS A 110 -6.23 19.87 -18.70
N GLY A 111 -5.22 20.63 -18.30
CA GLY A 111 -5.28 22.09 -18.17
C GLY A 111 -6.18 22.61 -17.05
N VAL A 112 -6.70 21.74 -16.16
CA VAL A 112 -7.59 22.11 -15.06
C VAL A 112 -7.00 21.63 -13.74
N GLU A 113 -7.03 22.50 -12.74
CA GLU A 113 -6.67 22.13 -11.37
C GLU A 113 -7.70 21.12 -10.81
N LYS A 114 -7.20 19.99 -10.30
CA LYS A 114 -7.99 18.95 -9.67
C LYS A 114 -7.44 18.62 -8.30
N GLN A 115 -8.35 18.23 -7.41
CA GLN A 115 -8.03 17.80 -6.07
C GLN A 115 -8.45 16.35 -5.87
N PHE A 116 -7.49 15.50 -5.50
CA PHE A 116 -7.72 14.08 -5.23
C PHE A 116 -7.45 13.78 -3.77
N SER A 117 -8.27 12.91 -3.16
CA SER A 117 -7.94 12.36 -1.86
C SER A 117 -6.87 11.27 -1.99
N PRO A 118 -6.16 10.96 -0.88
CA PRO A 118 -5.22 9.85 -0.85
C PRO A 118 -5.86 8.51 -1.26
N GLU A 119 -7.13 8.31 -0.92
CA GLU A 119 -7.90 7.11 -1.30
C GLU A 119 -8.17 7.07 -2.81
N GLU A 120 -8.54 8.20 -3.40
CA GLU A 120 -8.77 8.30 -4.84
C GLU A 120 -7.47 8.00 -5.61
N LEU A 121 -6.32 8.50 -5.17
CA LEU A 121 -5.03 8.20 -5.80
C LEU A 121 -4.63 6.73 -5.64
N SER A 122 -4.79 6.19 -4.43
CA SER A 122 -4.49 4.79 -4.14
C SER A 122 -5.38 3.84 -4.96
N SER A 123 -6.65 4.22 -5.18
CA SER A 123 -7.58 3.45 -6.03
C SER A 123 -7.08 3.28 -7.47
N MET A 124 -6.31 4.24 -7.99
CA MET A 124 -5.83 4.18 -9.37
C MET A 124 -4.82 3.03 -9.58
N VAL A 125 -4.30 2.43 -8.50
CA VAL A 125 -3.27 1.39 -8.51
C VAL A 125 -3.83 -0.05 -8.32
N ILE A 126 -5.10 -0.24 -7.92
CA ILE A 126 -5.60 -1.54 -7.38
C ILE A 126 -6.58 -2.24 -8.35
N ARG A 127 -6.61 -3.60 -8.39
CA ARG A 127 -7.70 -4.43 -8.99
C ARG A 127 -8.08 -5.74 -8.25
N ASN A 128 -9.37 -5.97 -7.92
CA ASN A 128 -10.09 -7.16 -7.38
C ASN A 128 -9.32 -8.02 -6.35
N ALA A 129 -9.33 -7.68 -5.06
CA ALA A 129 -8.27 -8.20 -4.19
C ALA A 129 -8.60 -8.43 -2.70
N VAL A 130 -7.82 -9.32 -2.09
CA VAL A 130 -7.40 -9.19 -0.70
C VAL A 130 -6.29 -8.14 -0.65
N VAL A 131 -6.50 -7.07 0.13
CA VAL A 131 -5.54 -5.95 0.21
C VAL A 131 -4.84 -5.99 1.56
N THR A 132 -3.51 -5.91 1.58
CA THR A 132 -2.76 -5.81 2.83
C THR A 132 -2.66 -4.36 3.32
N VAL A 133 -2.57 -4.20 4.63
CA VAL A 133 -2.31 -2.91 5.29
C VAL A 133 -1.31 -3.09 6.44
N PRO A 134 -0.60 -2.03 6.83
CA PRO A 134 0.31 -2.09 7.96
C PRO A 134 -0.42 -2.47 9.25
N ALA A 135 0.28 -3.15 10.16
CA ALA A 135 -0.31 -3.59 11.41
C ALA A 135 -0.75 -2.44 12.31
N HIS A 136 -0.03 -1.33 12.30
CA HIS A 136 -0.33 -0.14 13.06
C HIS A 136 -1.48 0.72 12.48
N PHE A 137 -2.03 0.38 11.30
CA PHE A 137 -3.15 1.14 10.74
C PHE A 137 -4.37 1.08 11.66
N ASN A 138 -4.95 2.25 11.94
CA ASN A 138 -6.20 2.37 12.68
C ASN A 138 -7.43 2.10 11.79
N ASP A 139 -8.63 2.08 12.39
CA ASP A 139 -9.87 1.77 11.67
C ASP A 139 -10.17 2.74 10.52
N SER A 140 -9.89 4.04 10.70
CA SER A 140 -10.06 5.06 9.66
C SER A 140 -9.16 4.76 8.45
N GLN A 141 -7.90 4.44 8.69
CA GLN A 141 -6.94 4.12 7.63
C GLN A 141 -7.30 2.80 6.92
N ARG A 142 -7.70 1.78 7.67
CA ARG A 142 -8.20 0.51 7.11
C ARG A 142 -9.43 0.73 6.24
N GLN A 143 -10.36 1.55 6.69
CA GLN A 143 -11.57 1.88 5.95
C GLN A 143 -11.26 2.67 4.69
N ALA A 144 -10.37 3.66 4.79
CA ALA A 144 -9.90 4.45 3.65
C ALA A 144 -9.23 3.57 2.56
N THR A 145 -8.43 2.58 2.94
CA THR A 145 -7.87 1.60 1.98
C THR A 145 -8.97 0.73 1.33
N LYS A 146 -9.99 0.30 2.08
CA LYS A 146 -11.14 -0.42 1.51
C LYS A 146 -11.92 0.44 0.51
N ASP A 147 -12.13 1.71 0.86
CA ASP A 147 -12.85 2.65 0.01
C ASP A 147 -12.07 2.96 -1.27
N ALA A 148 -10.74 3.10 -1.18
CA ALA A 148 -9.87 3.17 -2.35
C ALA A 148 -10.08 1.97 -3.28
N ALA A 149 -10.06 0.74 -2.74
CA ALA A 149 -10.32 -0.44 -3.55
C ALA A 149 -11.75 -0.46 -4.13
N ARG A 150 -12.78 -0.01 -3.39
CA ARG A 150 -14.15 0.09 -3.93
C ARG A 150 -14.25 1.11 -5.07
N ILE A 151 -13.61 2.27 -4.93
CA ILE A 151 -13.55 3.32 -5.98
C ILE A 151 -12.88 2.77 -7.25
N ALA A 152 -11.89 1.90 -7.10
CA ALA A 152 -11.25 1.20 -8.21
C ALA A 152 -12.14 0.14 -8.90
N GLY A 153 -13.39 -0.03 -8.43
CA GLY A 153 -14.37 -0.98 -8.97
C GLY A 153 -14.24 -2.39 -8.43
N LEU A 154 -13.66 -2.55 -7.24
CA LEU A 154 -13.21 -3.85 -6.73
C LEU A 154 -14.05 -4.33 -5.56
N ASP A 155 -14.22 -5.65 -5.51
CA ASP A 155 -14.75 -6.31 -4.32
C ASP A 155 -13.61 -6.64 -3.36
N VAL A 156 -13.61 -6.02 -2.18
CA VAL A 156 -12.58 -6.26 -1.15
C VAL A 156 -13.00 -7.45 -0.31
N LEU A 157 -12.47 -8.62 -0.65
CA LEU A 157 -12.79 -9.87 0.03
C LEU A 157 -12.36 -9.84 1.50
N ARG A 158 -11.20 -9.25 1.78
CA ARG A 158 -10.63 -9.11 3.13
C ARG A 158 -9.53 -8.05 3.13
N ILE A 159 -9.41 -7.33 4.24
CA ILE A 159 -8.18 -6.60 4.58
C ILE A 159 -7.33 -7.51 5.44
N LEU A 160 -6.11 -7.78 4.99
CA LEU A 160 -5.14 -8.57 5.75
C LEU A 160 -4.06 -7.66 6.31
N VAL A 161 -3.51 -8.01 7.46
CA VAL A 161 -2.42 -7.25 8.05
C VAL A 161 -1.10 -7.76 7.45
N GLU A 162 -0.23 -6.85 6.99
CA GLU A 162 1.04 -7.15 6.30
C GLU A 162 1.88 -8.24 7.01
N PRO A 163 2.22 -8.15 8.31
CA PRO A 163 2.97 -9.19 9.00
C PRO A 163 2.24 -10.54 9.08
N THR A 164 0.91 -10.55 9.12
CA THR A 164 0.14 -11.80 9.01
C THR A 164 0.25 -12.38 7.60
N ALA A 165 0.20 -11.55 6.56
CA ALA A 165 0.40 -12.00 5.18
C ALA A 165 1.79 -12.60 4.97
N ALA A 166 2.83 -11.94 5.49
CA ALA A 166 4.20 -12.44 5.48
C ALA A 166 4.33 -13.77 6.24
N ALA A 167 3.71 -13.88 7.42
CA ALA A 167 3.70 -15.11 8.20
C ALA A 167 2.95 -16.27 7.49
N VAL A 168 1.86 -15.97 6.76
CA VAL A 168 1.16 -16.96 5.92
C VAL A 168 2.09 -17.46 4.81
N ALA A 169 2.75 -16.54 4.09
CA ALA A 169 3.70 -16.90 3.03
C ALA A 169 4.84 -17.78 3.57
N TYR A 170 5.48 -17.35 4.66
CA TYR A 170 6.56 -18.09 5.33
C TYR A 170 6.10 -19.46 5.86
N GLY A 171 4.90 -19.51 6.46
CA GLY A 171 4.32 -20.73 7.01
C GLY A 171 4.00 -21.79 5.94
N LEU A 172 3.49 -21.36 4.78
CA LEU A 172 3.21 -22.21 3.63
C LEU A 172 4.50 -22.75 3.00
N GLU A 173 5.47 -21.87 2.72
CA GLU A 173 6.73 -22.23 2.08
C GLU A 173 7.52 -23.26 2.89
N HIS A 174 7.61 -23.04 4.20
CA HIS A 174 8.39 -23.90 5.09
C HIS A 174 7.56 -24.98 5.79
N LYS A 175 6.30 -25.17 5.34
CA LYS A 175 5.39 -26.22 5.84
C LYS A 175 5.27 -26.20 7.37
N LEU A 176 5.33 -25.02 7.97
CA LEU A 176 5.40 -24.82 9.43
C LEU A 176 4.13 -25.26 10.15
N THR A 177 3.03 -25.37 9.40
CA THR A 177 1.73 -25.84 9.85
C THR A 177 1.60 -27.36 9.87
N SER A 178 2.60 -28.12 9.39
CA SER A 178 2.48 -29.57 9.20
C SER A 178 2.55 -30.39 10.49
N SER A 179 3.05 -29.82 11.59
CA SER A 179 3.14 -30.50 12.88
C SER A 179 2.04 -30.00 13.85
N PRO A 180 1.16 -30.88 14.35
CA PRO A 180 0.03 -30.49 15.23
C PRO A 180 0.46 -29.87 16.57
N THR A 181 1.68 -30.15 17.04
CA THR A 181 2.17 -29.74 18.37
C THR A 181 3.22 -28.64 18.32
N ALA A 182 3.70 -28.27 17.12
CA ALA A 182 4.73 -27.25 16.98
C ALA A 182 4.09 -25.85 17.02
N GLN A 183 4.36 -25.13 18.10
CA GLN A 183 4.17 -23.69 18.15
C GLN A 183 5.48 -23.03 17.75
N LYS A 184 5.46 -22.13 16.76
CA LYS A 184 6.63 -21.33 16.40
C LYS A 184 6.38 -19.87 16.70
N LEU A 185 7.32 -19.26 17.42
CA LEU A 185 7.38 -17.83 17.60
C LEU A 185 8.20 -17.25 16.44
N VAL A 186 7.61 -16.32 15.70
CA VAL A 186 8.21 -15.71 14.51
C VAL A 186 8.22 -14.20 14.70
N LEU A 187 9.37 -13.57 14.51
CA LEU A 187 9.50 -12.13 14.46
C LEU A 187 9.58 -11.71 12.98
N ILE A 188 8.64 -10.88 12.56
CA ILE A 188 8.65 -10.24 11.25
C ILE A 188 9.31 -8.88 11.45
N PHE A 189 10.35 -8.63 10.67
CA PHE A 189 11.03 -7.35 10.57
C PHE A 189 10.80 -6.82 9.16
N ASP A 190 10.02 -5.74 9.05
CA ASP A 190 9.66 -5.12 7.78
C ASP A 190 10.15 -3.69 7.76
N LEU A 191 11.19 -3.43 6.96
CA LEU A 191 11.75 -2.10 6.74
C LEU A 191 11.56 -1.73 5.27
N GLY A 192 10.46 -1.06 4.98
CA GLY A 192 10.07 -0.64 3.65
C GLY A 192 10.64 0.71 3.24
N GLY A 193 10.07 1.27 2.16
CA GLY A 193 10.50 2.57 1.62
C GLY A 193 10.16 3.76 2.52
N GLY A 194 9.05 3.70 3.27
CA GLY A 194 8.65 4.79 4.17
C GLY A 194 8.08 4.36 5.53
N THR A 195 8.03 3.06 5.78
CA THR A 195 7.49 2.48 7.01
C THR A 195 8.42 1.41 7.56
N PHE A 196 8.54 1.36 8.88
CA PHE A 196 9.26 0.34 9.61
C PHE A 196 8.31 -0.32 10.61
N ASP A 197 8.14 -1.63 10.51
CA ASP A 197 7.25 -2.42 11.35
C ASP A 197 7.97 -3.68 11.88
N VAL A 198 7.77 -3.97 13.16
CA VAL A 198 8.22 -5.20 13.80
C VAL A 198 7.02 -5.85 14.47
N SER A 199 6.74 -7.09 14.08
CA SER A 199 5.64 -7.86 14.66
C SER A 199 6.12 -9.21 15.15
N LEU A 200 5.72 -9.55 16.38
CA LEU A 200 5.92 -10.88 16.94
C LEU A 200 4.64 -11.68 16.74
N LEU A 201 4.74 -12.84 16.09
CA LEU A 201 3.61 -13.71 15.80
C LEU A 201 3.85 -15.11 16.34
N THR A 202 2.78 -15.75 16.78
CA THR A 202 2.76 -17.19 17.04
C THR A 202 2.08 -17.88 15.86
N ILE A 203 2.79 -18.81 15.21
CA ILE A 203 2.26 -19.66 14.15
C ILE A 203 1.99 -21.05 14.73
N ARG A 204 0.76 -21.53 14.54
CA ARG A 204 0.27 -22.89 14.80
C ARG A 204 -0.33 -23.45 13.51
N LYS A 205 -0.61 -24.76 13.49
CA LYS A 205 -1.18 -25.47 12.32
C LYS A 205 -2.33 -24.72 11.63
N ASP A 206 -3.31 -24.25 12.39
CA ASP A 206 -4.51 -23.63 11.84
C ASP A 206 -4.71 -22.17 12.31
N ASN A 207 -3.70 -21.58 12.96
CA ASN A 207 -3.84 -20.24 13.54
C ASN A 207 -2.54 -19.45 13.49
N ILE A 208 -2.62 -18.18 13.07
CA ILE A 208 -1.55 -17.20 13.15
C ILE A 208 -2.05 -16.06 14.02
N GLU A 209 -1.37 -15.83 15.13
CA GLU A 209 -1.78 -14.84 16.13
C GLU A 209 -0.68 -13.80 16.31
N VAL A 210 -1.03 -12.52 16.11
CA VAL A 210 -0.13 -11.40 16.39
C VAL A 210 -0.07 -11.19 17.90
N GLN A 211 1.12 -11.33 18.49
CA GLN A 211 1.37 -11.18 19.92
C GLN A 211 1.68 -9.73 20.29
N ALA A 212 2.49 -9.08 19.48
CA ALA A 212 2.90 -7.69 19.67
C ALA A 212 3.24 -7.06 18.33
N THR A 213 3.08 -5.75 18.22
CA THR A 213 3.57 -4.95 17.10
C THR A 213 4.09 -3.62 17.59
N ALA A 214 5.24 -3.21 17.06
CA ALA A 214 5.85 -1.90 17.26
C ALA A 214 6.46 -1.44 15.93
N GLY A 215 6.81 -0.16 15.81
CA GLY A 215 7.37 0.35 14.56
C GLY A 215 7.44 1.86 14.51
N ASN A 216 7.81 2.37 13.35
CA ASN A 216 7.78 3.78 13.01
C ASN A 216 7.15 3.97 11.62
N THR A 217 6.03 4.66 11.60
CA THR A 217 5.20 4.89 10.40
C THR A 217 5.78 5.92 9.42
N HIS A 218 6.92 6.52 9.77
CA HIS A 218 7.65 7.51 8.99
C HIS A 218 9.16 7.29 9.11
N LEU A 219 9.58 6.03 8.93
CA LEU A 219 10.97 5.63 8.84
C LEU A 219 11.09 4.58 7.74
N GLY A 220 11.92 4.82 6.75
CA GLY A 220 12.22 3.84 5.71
C GLY A 220 13.38 4.25 4.82
N GLY A 221 13.50 3.58 3.67
CA GLY A 221 14.47 3.88 2.63
C GLY A 221 14.59 5.37 2.27
N GLU A 222 13.47 6.06 2.14
CA GLU A 222 13.42 7.50 1.81
C GLU A 222 14.14 8.38 2.84
N ASP A 223 14.12 8.01 4.12
CA ASP A 223 14.83 8.76 5.16
C ASP A 223 16.35 8.53 5.10
N PHE A 224 16.79 7.40 4.55
CA PHE A 224 18.20 7.10 4.31
C PHE A 224 18.70 7.83 3.06
N ASP A 225 17.90 7.88 2.00
CA ASP A 225 18.24 8.57 0.75
C ASP A 225 18.39 10.10 0.94
N ASN A 226 17.68 10.67 1.92
CA ASN A 226 17.72 12.09 2.25
C ASN A 226 18.90 12.52 3.17
N ARG A 227 19.79 11.59 3.57
CA ARG A 227 20.97 11.87 4.41
C ARG A 227 22.27 11.85 3.62
#